data_AF-A0A944HU50-F1
#
_entry.id   AF-A0A944HU50-F1
#
_cell.length_a   1.000
_cell.length_b   1.000
_cell.length_c   1.000
_cell.angle_alpha   90.00
_cell.angle_beta   90.00
_cell.angle_gamma   90.00
#
_symmetry.space_group_name_H-M   'P 1'
#
loop_
_entity.id
_entity.type
_entity.pdbx_description
1 polymer ?
#
loop_
_entity_poly.entity_id
_entity_poly.type
_entity_poly.pdbx_seq_one_letter_code
_entity_poly.pdbx_strand_id
1 'polypeptide(L)'
;MSVRRRTGAAVALAAAALALPLAVGCSAAQKAVDCARLGIEISNDVDDLQRAVTDTANDPDQADKILDTLEKDTKKLKEKTNSTDVGKALDHLQTAVTNTRDAVRQDRTPDLTPLKDAAAELTKVCTG
;
A
#
# COMPACT_ATOMS: atom_id res chain seq x y z
N MET A 1 -35.96 -14.06 10.22
CA MET A 1 -34.97 -15.13 10.00
C MET A 1 -33.93 -14.60 9.04
N SER A 2 -32.72 -14.35 9.54
CA SER A 2 -31.67 -13.63 8.80
C SER A 2 -30.45 -14.53 8.64
N VAL A 3 -30.20 -15.01 7.44
CA VAL A 3 -28.92 -15.64 7.06
C VAL A 3 -28.27 -14.72 6.03
N ARG A 4 -27.34 -13.90 6.50
CA ARG A 4 -26.50 -13.05 5.65
C ARG A 4 -25.36 -13.92 5.14
N ARG A 5 -25.39 -14.28 3.87
CA ARG A 5 -24.30 -15.01 3.20
C ARG A 5 -23.07 -14.10 3.16
N ARG A 6 -22.05 -14.40 3.96
CA ARG A 6 -20.70 -13.83 3.80
C ARG A 6 -19.85 -14.86 3.08
N THR A 7 -19.82 -14.77 1.75
CA THR A 7 -18.81 -15.44 0.93
C THR A 7 -17.48 -14.75 1.19
N GLY A 8 -16.66 -15.33 2.07
CA GLY A 8 -15.27 -14.94 2.22
C GLY A 8 -14.49 -15.41 0.99
N ALA A 9 -13.98 -14.47 0.20
CA ALA A 9 -13.05 -14.77 -0.87
C ALA A 9 -11.69 -15.11 -0.26
N ALA A 10 -11.24 -16.35 -0.42
CA ALA A 10 -9.89 -16.76 -0.08
C ALA A 10 -8.92 -16.22 -1.15
N VAL A 11 -8.07 -15.27 -0.77
CA VAL A 11 -6.99 -14.77 -1.64
C VAL A 11 -5.80 -15.71 -1.51
N ALA A 12 -5.55 -16.51 -2.55
CA ALA A 12 -4.37 -17.34 -2.64
C ALA A 12 -3.16 -16.45 -2.98
N LEU A 13 -2.20 -16.36 -2.05
CA LEU A 13 -0.90 -15.72 -2.29
C LEU A 13 -0.03 -16.67 -3.11
N ALA A 14 0.11 -16.40 -4.41
CA ALA A 14 1.07 -17.10 -5.27
C ALA A 14 2.48 -16.59 -4.96
N ALA A 15 3.33 -17.45 -4.39
CA ALA A 15 4.74 -17.16 -4.19
C ALA A 15 5.49 -17.28 -5.52
N ALA A 16 5.88 -16.14 -6.12
CA ALA A 16 6.77 -16.13 -7.27
C ALA A 16 8.23 -16.27 -6.81
N ALA A 17 8.93 -17.31 -7.28
CA ALA A 17 10.36 -17.48 -7.09
C ALA A 17 11.12 -16.64 -8.14
N LEU A 18 11.85 -15.62 -7.69
CA LEU A 18 12.61 -14.72 -8.55
C LEU A 18 14.02 -15.27 -8.80
N ALA A 19 14.31 -15.60 -10.06
CA ALA A 19 15.66 -15.86 -10.54
C ALA A 19 16.31 -14.52 -10.94
N LEU A 20 17.07 -13.92 -10.02
CA LEU A 20 17.84 -12.69 -10.27
C LEU A 20 19.28 -13.04 -10.68
N PRO A 21 19.83 -12.47 -11.78
CA PRO A 21 21.25 -12.56 -12.06
C PRO A 21 22.02 -11.75 -11.01
N LEU A 22 22.81 -12.44 -10.18
CA LEU A 22 23.57 -11.89 -9.05
C LEU A 22 24.80 -11.06 -9.50
N ALA A 23 24.61 -10.05 -10.36
CA ALA A 23 25.73 -9.29 -10.95
C ALA A 23 25.89 -7.85 -10.42
N VAL A 24 25.14 -7.42 -9.40
CA VAL A 24 25.30 -6.09 -8.79
C VAL A 24 25.38 -6.24 -7.27
N GLY A 25 26.38 -5.62 -6.65
CA GLY A 25 26.69 -5.77 -5.22
C GLY A 25 25.51 -5.46 -4.30
N CYS A 26 25.68 -5.77 -3.01
CA CYS A 26 24.64 -5.70 -1.96
C CYS A 26 23.73 -4.46 -1.98
N SER A 27 24.13 -3.32 -2.54
CA SER A 27 23.28 -2.13 -2.67
C SER A 27 22.01 -2.35 -3.47
N ALA A 28 22.03 -3.18 -4.51
CA ALA A 28 20.82 -3.50 -5.29
C ALA A 28 19.90 -4.46 -4.52
N ALA A 29 20.48 -5.49 -3.89
CA ALA A 29 19.74 -6.41 -3.02
C ALA A 29 19.14 -5.68 -1.80
N GLN A 30 19.88 -4.74 -1.20
CA GLN A 30 19.43 -3.95 -0.06
C GLN A 30 18.34 -2.96 -0.45
N LYS A 31 18.43 -2.32 -1.63
CA LYS A 31 17.34 -1.52 -2.20
C LYS A 31 16.10 -2.37 -2.49
N ALA A 32 16.27 -3.57 -3.03
CA ALA A 32 15.15 -4.49 -3.27
C ALA A 32 14.48 -4.92 -1.95
N VAL A 33 15.28 -5.20 -0.91
CA VAL A 33 14.78 -5.51 0.44
C VAL A 33 14.05 -4.31 1.05
N ASP A 34 14.57 -3.09 0.94
CA ASP A 34 13.90 -1.88 1.43
C ASP A 34 12.60 -1.59 0.66
N CYS A 35 12.58 -1.84 -0.65
CA CYS A 35 11.40 -1.70 -1.51
C CYS A 35 10.33 -2.73 -1.16
N ALA A 36 10.72 -3.99 -0.93
CA ALA A 36 9.82 -5.06 -0.50
C ALA A 36 9.28 -4.82 0.92
N ARG A 37 10.11 -4.36 1.86
CA ARG A 37 9.68 -3.97 3.21
C ARG A 37 8.63 -2.87 3.17
N LEU A 38 8.85 -1.85 2.35
CA LEU A 38 7.85 -0.79 2.20
C LEU A 38 6.56 -1.33 1.57
N GLY A 39 6.65 -2.21 0.56
CA GLY A 39 5.46 -2.85 -0.02
C GLY A 39 4.62 -3.60 1.03
N ILE A 40 5.28 -4.27 1.99
CA ILE A 40 4.61 -4.94 3.11
C ILE A 40 4.03 -3.93 4.10
N GLU A 41 4.79 -2.91 4.50
CA GLU A 41 4.30 -1.84 5.40
C GLU A 41 3.06 -1.16 4.82
N ILE A 42 3.09 -0.76 3.55
CA ILE A 42 1.94 -0.17 2.86
C ILE A 42 0.75 -1.13 2.82
N SER A 43 0.98 -2.42 2.55
CA SER A 43 -0.10 -3.41 2.54
C SER A 43 -0.77 -3.54 3.91
N ASN A 44 0.03 -3.53 4.99
CA ASN A 44 -0.49 -3.54 6.35
C ASN A 44 -1.26 -2.26 6.68
N ASP A 45 -0.72 -1.10 6.32
CA ASP A 45 -1.37 0.20 6.52
C ASP A 45 -2.69 0.31 5.76
N VAL A 46 -2.77 -0.24 4.53
CA VAL A 46 -4.01 -0.31 3.75
C VAL A 46 -5.04 -1.22 4.42
N ASP A 47 -4.60 -2.35 4.98
CA ASP A 47 -5.47 -3.25 5.74
C ASP A 47 -5.94 -2.62 7.06
N ASP A 48 -5.08 -1.88 7.76
CA ASP A 48 -5.42 -1.12 8.96
C ASP A 48 -6.39 0.02 8.63
N LEU A 49 -6.18 0.72 7.52
CA LEU A 49 -7.10 1.72 7.02
C LEU A 49 -8.46 1.10 6.68
N GLN A 50 -8.46 -0.06 6.00
CA GLN A 50 -9.70 -0.78 5.72
C GLN A 50 -10.44 -1.14 7.01
N ARG A 51 -9.72 -1.56 8.06
CA ARG A 51 -10.32 -1.81 9.38
C ARG A 51 -10.90 -0.52 9.97
N ALA A 52 -10.13 0.57 10.00
CA ALA A 52 -10.53 1.85 10.58
C ALA A 52 -11.80 2.44 9.92
N VAL A 53 -11.94 2.31 8.60
CA VAL A 53 -13.10 2.84 7.84
C VAL A 53 -14.28 1.88 7.74
N THR A 54 -14.14 0.63 8.21
CA THR A 54 -15.23 -0.36 8.24
C THR A 54 -15.65 -0.75 9.65
N ASP A 55 -14.89 -0.37 10.68
CA ASP A 55 -15.29 -0.52 12.06
C ASP A 55 -16.57 0.30 12.31
N THR A 56 -17.48 -0.27 13.07
CA THR A 56 -18.81 0.27 13.39
C THR A 56 -18.73 1.63 14.10
N ALA A 57 -17.57 1.95 14.67
CA ALA A 57 -17.29 3.22 15.32
C ALA A 57 -16.77 4.32 14.38
N ASN A 58 -16.36 4.00 13.13
CA ASN A 58 -15.71 4.90 12.17
C ASN A 58 -14.88 5.99 12.86
N ASP A 59 -13.60 5.72 13.16
CA ASP A 59 -12.71 6.71 13.76
C ASP A 59 -11.94 7.46 12.66
N PRO A 60 -12.43 8.64 12.19
CA PRO A 60 -11.75 9.41 11.15
C PRO A 60 -10.36 9.88 11.60
N ASP A 61 -10.13 10.08 12.90
CA ASP A 61 -8.82 10.48 13.43
C ASP A 61 -7.81 9.33 13.33
N GLN A 62 -8.25 8.07 13.52
CA GLN A 62 -7.42 6.90 13.30
C GLN A 62 -7.08 6.73 11.82
N ALA A 63 -8.05 6.87 10.92
CA ALA A 63 -7.83 6.81 9.48
C ALA A 63 -6.86 7.90 9.00
N ASP A 64 -7.01 9.15 9.47
CA ASP A 64 -6.14 10.27 9.11
C ASP A 64 -4.69 10.04 9.59
N LYS A 65 -4.48 9.44 10.77
CA LYS A 65 -3.14 9.06 11.27
C LYS A 65 -2.45 7.98 10.41
N ILE A 66 -3.21 6.99 9.95
CA ILE A 66 -2.69 5.94 9.06
C ILE A 66 -2.29 6.57 7.72
N LEU A 67 -3.14 7.44 7.16
CA LEU A 67 -2.88 8.17 5.91
C LEU A 67 -1.67 9.11 6.04
N ASP A 68 -1.49 9.77 7.17
CA ASP A 68 -0.30 10.58 7.50
C ASP A 68 0.99 9.75 7.49
N THR A 69 0.92 8.52 8.00
CA THR A 69 2.07 7.60 8.07
C THR A 69 2.43 7.14 6.66
N LEU A 70 1.45 6.66 5.90
CA LEU A 70 1.59 6.28 4.51
C LEU A 70 2.21 7.40 3.65
N GLU A 71 1.72 8.63 3.79
CA GLU A 71 2.23 9.78 3.04
C GLU A 71 3.71 10.07 3.36
N LYS A 72 4.07 10.05 4.65
CA LYS A 72 5.45 10.28 5.11
C LYS A 72 6.40 9.20 4.60
N ASP A 73 6.02 7.94 4.68
CA ASP A 73 6.91 6.85 4.29
C ASP A 73 7.05 6.73 2.78
N THR A 74 5.97 6.98 2.04
CA THR A 74 5.99 7.13 0.57
C THR A 74 6.95 8.24 0.14
N LYS A 75 6.87 9.41 0.79
CA LYS A 75 7.75 10.55 0.49
C LYS A 75 9.22 10.23 0.77
N LYS A 76 9.52 9.63 1.93
CA LYS A 76 10.89 9.24 2.29
C LYS A 76 11.48 8.24 1.29
N LEU A 77 10.71 7.28 0.80
CA LEU A 77 11.22 6.34 -0.20
C LEU A 77 11.42 7.04 -1.55
N LYS A 78 10.51 7.93 -1.95
CA LYS A 78 10.64 8.70 -3.19
C LYS A 78 11.95 9.51 -3.22
N GLU A 79 12.33 10.10 -2.08
CA GLU A 79 13.59 10.84 -1.94
C GLU A 79 14.84 9.93 -1.97
N LYS A 80 14.70 8.64 -1.68
CA LYS A 80 15.80 7.66 -1.62
C LYS A 80 15.92 6.78 -2.88
N THR A 81 14.89 6.76 -3.71
CA THR A 81 14.85 5.95 -4.93
C THR A 81 15.34 6.75 -6.13
N ASN A 82 16.11 6.09 -6.99
CA ASN A 82 16.54 6.64 -8.28
C ASN A 82 15.80 5.94 -9.45
N SER A 83 14.85 5.06 -9.14
CA SER A 83 14.07 4.34 -10.17
C SER A 83 12.85 5.17 -10.57
N THR A 84 12.75 5.47 -11.85
CA THR A 84 11.58 6.15 -12.44
C THR A 84 10.29 5.39 -12.18
N ASP A 85 10.33 4.05 -12.27
CA ASP A 85 9.13 3.23 -12.13
C ASP A 85 8.69 3.13 -10.67
N VAL A 86 9.64 3.01 -9.74
CA VAL A 86 9.34 3.13 -8.29
C VAL A 86 8.80 4.51 -7.97
N GLY A 87 9.37 5.57 -8.54
CA GLY A 87 8.88 6.95 -8.36
C GLY A 87 7.43 7.12 -8.82
N LYS A 88 7.06 6.57 -9.98
CA LYS A 88 5.67 6.60 -10.49
C LYS A 88 4.71 5.82 -9.60
N ALA A 89 5.11 4.64 -9.13
CA ALA A 89 4.28 3.84 -8.22
C ALA A 89 4.04 4.58 -6.90
N LEU A 90 5.06 5.26 -6.36
CA LEU A 90 4.94 6.09 -5.16
C LEU A 90 4.05 7.32 -5.39
N ASP A 91 4.08 7.92 -6.59
CA ASP A 91 3.20 9.05 -6.94
C ASP A 91 1.73 8.65 -7.04
N HIS A 92 1.47 7.47 -7.60
CA HIS A 92 0.13 6.89 -7.61
C HIS A 92 -0.36 6.62 -6.19
N LEU A 93 0.50 6.09 -5.31
CA LEU A 93 0.19 5.85 -3.91
C LEU A 93 -0.13 7.16 -3.17
N GLN A 94 0.68 8.21 -3.35
CA GLN A 94 0.43 9.54 -2.77
C GLN A 94 -0.90 10.14 -3.22
N THR A 95 -1.23 9.98 -4.49
CA THR A 95 -2.51 10.44 -5.06
C THR A 95 -3.68 9.69 -4.44
N ALA A 96 -3.57 8.36 -4.30
CA ALA A 96 -4.58 7.53 -3.68
C ALA A 96 -4.80 7.88 -2.19
N VAL A 97 -3.72 8.05 -1.42
CA VAL A 97 -3.76 8.51 -0.01
C VAL A 97 -4.49 9.84 0.10
N THR A 98 -4.19 10.81 -0.77
CA THR A 98 -4.83 12.13 -0.76
C THR A 98 -6.34 12.03 -1.03
N ASN A 99 -6.74 11.30 -2.07
CA ASN A 99 -8.15 11.10 -2.40
C ASN A 99 -8.93 10.40 -1.27
N THR A 100 -8.30 9.42 -0.62
CA THR A 100 -8.88 8.73 0.52
C THR A 100 -9.00 9.63 1.74
N ARG A 101 -7.99 10.44 2.04
CA ARG A 101 -8.05 11.46 3.11
C ARG A 101 -9.20 12.43 2.86
N ASP A 102 -9.36 12.91 1.62
CA ASP A 102 -10.44 13.82 1.27
C ASP A 102 -11.82 13.18 1.42
N ALA A 103 -11.98 11.89 1.11
CA ALA A 103 -13.22 11.16 1.34
C ALA A 103 -13.52 11.03 2.85
N VAL A 104 -12.52 10.63 3.66
CA VAL A 104 -12.66 10.52 5.12
C VAL A 104 -13.05 11.87 5.73
N ARG A 105 -12.40 12.98 5.33
CA ARG A 105 -12.69 14.33 5.83
C ARG A 105 -14.07 14.87 5.44
N GLN A 106 -14.69 14.28 4.42
CA GLN A 106 -16.01 14.63 3.95
C GLN A 106 -17.10 13.66 4.45
N ASP A 107 -16.79 12.83 5.46
CA ASP A 107 -17.67 11.78 5.98
C ASP A 107 -18.18 10.81 4.90
N ARG A 108 -17.41 10.63 3.82
CA ARG A 108 -17.71 9.70 2.73
C ARG A 108 -16.97 8.40 2.95
N THR A 109 -17.59 7.28 2.61
CA THR A 109 -16.89 5.99 2.55
C THR A 109 -15.82 6.06 1.45
N PRO A 110 -14.52 5.93 1.79
CA PRO A 110 -13.46 6.00 0.80
C PRO A 110 -13.43 4.73 -0.06
N ASP A 111 -13.10 4.89 -1.34
CA ASP A 111 -12.67 3.78 -2.19
C ASP A 111 -11.18 3.51 -1.92
N LEU A 112 -10.87 2.29 -1.46
CA LEU A 112 -9.51 1.85 -1.16
C LEU A 112 -8.87 1.09 -2.33
N THR A 113 -9.59 0.89 -3.43
CA THR A 113 -9.08 0.21 -4.63
C THR A 113 -7.82 0.90 -5.18
N PRO A 114 -7.78 2.24 -5.31
CA PRO A 114 -6.57 2.92 -5.80
C PRO A 114 -5.34 2.73 -4.91
N LEU A 115 -5.53 2.63 -3.58
CA LEU A 115 -4.45 2.35 -2.62
C LEU A 115 -3.89 0.94 -2.81
N LYS A 116 -4.77 -0.05 -2.97
CA LYS A 116 -4.39 -1.45 -3.20
C LYS A 116 -3.67 -1.63 -4.53
N ASP A 117 -4.17 -0.99 -5.59
CA ASP A 117 -3.54 -1.05 -6.91
C ASP A 117 -2.15 -0.41 -6.89
N ALA A 118 -1.99 0.75 -6.24
CA ALA A 118 -0.69 1.39 -6.10
C ALA A 118 0.30 0.53 -5.29
N ALA A 119 -0.15 -0.10 -4.20
CA ALA A 119 0.68 -1.01 -3.40
C ALA A 119 1.11 -2.26 -4.20
N ALA A 120 0.21 -2.80 -5.02
CA ALA A 120 0.50 -3.92 -5.89
C ALA A 120 1.49 -3.54 -7.00
N GLU A 121 1.31 -2.39 -7.65
CA GLU A 121 2.26 -1.87 -8.64
C GLU A 121 3.63 -1.60 -8.03
N LEU A 122 3.69 -1.01 -6.83
CA LEU A 122 4.96 -0.81 -6.10
C LEU A 122 5.66 -2.16 -5.87
N THR A 123 4.92 -3.17 -5.39
CA THR A 123 5.47 -4.51 -5.19
C THR A 123 6.02 -5.08 -6.49
N LYS A 124 5.27 -4.98 -7.60
CA LYS A 124 5.72 -5.46 -8.92
C LYS A 124 7.03 -4.79 -9.34
N VAL A 125 7.12 -3.46 -9.28
CA VAL A 125 8.35 -2.74 -9.68
C VAL A 125 9.52 -2.93 -8.70
N CYS A 126 9.24 -3.29 -7.45
CA CYS A 126 10.26 -3.64 -6.46
C CYS A 126 10.83 -5.07 -6.64
N THR A 127 10.03 -5.96 -7.23
CA THR A 127 10.39 -7.38 -7.44
C THR A 127 10.79 -7.74 -8.86
N GLY A 128 10.50 -6.87 -9.82
CA GLY A 128 10.73 -7.06 -11.26
C GLY A 128 12.15 -6.73 -11.72
#